data_AF-A0A969QFC9-F1
#
_entry.id   AF-A0A969QFC9-F1
#
_cell.length_a   1.000
_cell.length_b   1.000
_cell.length_c   1.000
_cell.angle_alpha   90.00
_cell.angle_beta   90.00
_cell.angle_gamma   90.00
#
_symmetry.space_group_name_H-M   'P 1'
#
loop_
_entity.id
_entity.type
_entity.pdbx_description
1 polymer ?
#
loop_
_entity_poly.entity_id
_entity_poly.type
_entity_poly.pdbx_seq_one_letter_code
_entity_poly.pdbx_strand_id
1 'polypeptide(L)'
;MKTPVILIIFNRPDVTEKSFAAIRQAQPAQLLVIADGPRPHRPDDAEKCAAARAIIDRVDWDCQVLKNFADTNMGCGIRVSSGLTWAFDLVEEAIVLEDDCLPHPTFFQFCEEMLERYR
;
A
#
# COMPACT_ATOMS: atom_id res chain seq x y z
N MET A 1 -0.77 -1.30 -15.93
CA MET A 1 -0.04 -2.46 -15.37
C MET A 1 -1.04 -3.53 -14.94
N LYS A 2 -0.76 -4.82 -15.15
CA LYS A 2 -1.66 -5.93 -14.77
C LYS A 2 -1.37 -6.44 -13.36
N THR A 3 -0.12 -6.44 -12.95
CA THR A 3 0.27 -6.92 -11.62
C THR A 3 -0.36 -6.05 -10.51
N PRO A 4 -1.01 -6.65 -9.50
CA PRO A 4 -1.50 -5.92 -8.33
C PRO A 4 -0.38 -5.24 -7.55
N VAL A 5 -0.69 -4.10 -6.94
CA VAL A 5 0.23 -3.42 -6.01
C VAL A 5 -0.33 -3.51 -4.61
N ILE A 6 0.51 -3.92 -3.65
CA ILE A 6 0.24 -3.84 -2.22
C ILE A 6 1.01 -2.64 -1.67
N LEU A 7 0.29 -1.68 -1.08
CA LEU A 7 0.87 -0.54 -0.38
C LEU A 7 0.65 -0.68 1.12
N ILE A 8 1.73 -0.65 1.90
CA ILE A 8 1.70 -0.72 3.36
C ILE A 8 1.96 0.68 3.93
N ILE A 9 1.01 1.20 4.71
CA ILE A 9 1.06 2.56 5.25
C ILE A 9 0.81 2.59 6.77
N PHE A 10 1.17 3.72 7.40
CA PHE A 10 0.79 4.01 8.77
C PHE A 10 0.33 5.46 8.95
N ASN A 11 1.19 6.33 9.51
CA ASN A 11 0.84 7.67 9.97
C ASN A 11 1.73 8.77 9.37
N ARG A 12 2.34 8.52 8.19
CA ARG A 12 3.22 9.49 7.51
C ARG A 12 2.56 9.97 6.21
N PRO A 13 1.54 10.86 6.27
CA PRO A 13 0.80 11.30 5.08
C PRO A 13 1.73 11.88 3.99
N ASP A 14 2.69 12.74 4.35
CA ASP A 14 3.61 13.36 3.38
C ASP A 14 4.51 12.35 2.64
N VAL A 15 4.82 11.23 3.29
CA VAL A 15 5.66 10.17 2.73
C VAL A 15 4.81 9.22 1.90
N THR A 16 3.63 8.84 2.42
CA THR A 16 2.60 8.08 1.70
C THR A 16 2.20 8.78 0.40
N GLU A 17 2.09 10.11 0.41
CA GLU A 17 1.78 10.94 -0.76
C GLU A 17 2.73 10.68 -1.92
N LYS A 18 4.03 10.62 -1.64
CA LYS A 18 5.08 10.47 -2.66
C LYS A 18 5.04 9.08 -3.29
N SER A 19 4.91 8.05 -2.47
CA SER A 19 4.84 6.66 -2.94
C SER A 19 3.51 6.40 -3.68
N PHE A 20 2.41 6.95 -3.19
CA PHE A 20 1.13 6.94 -3.90
C PHE A 20 1.21 7.65 -5.25
N ALA A 21 1.90 8.79 -5.35
CA ALA A 21 2.07 9.49 -6.62
C ALA A 21 2.82 8.63 -7.66
N ALA A 22 3.82 7.85 -7.23
CA ALA A 22 4.52 6.90 -8.11
C ALA A 22 3.61 5.73 -8.54
N ILE A 23 2.83 5.17 -7.62
CA ILE A 23 1.84 4.12 -7.93
C ILE A 23 0.76 4.64 -8.90
N ARG A 24 0.29 5.87 -8.68
CA ARG A 24 -0.66 6.55 -9.56
C ARG A 24 -0.12 6.72 -10.98
N GLN A 25 1.18 6.94 -11.16
CA GLN A 25 1.80 6.97 -12.50
C GLN A 25 1.81 5.59 -13.17
N ALA A 26 1.99 4.52 -12.39
CA ALA A 26 2.00 3.15 -12.90
C ALA A 26 0.60 2.59 -13.21
N GLN A 27 -0.45 3.18 -12.62
CA GLN A 27 -1.85 2.82 -12.83
C GLN A 27 -2.11 1.30 -12.77
N PRO A 28 -1.88 0.64 -11.60
CA PRO A 28 -2.26 -0.75 -11.43
C PRO A 28 -3.77 -0.92 -11.55
N ALA A 29 -4.21 -2.02 -12.17
CA ALA A 29 -5.64 -2.39 -12.20
C ALA A 29 -6.18 -2.74 -10.80
N GLN A 30 -5.32 -3.14 -9.86
CA GLN A 30 -5.70 -3.46 -8.49
C GLN A 30 -4.69 -2.90 -7.49
N LEU A 31 -5.18 -2.20 -6.49
CA LEU A 31 -4.39 -1.64 -5.39
C LEU A 31 -4.94 -2.15 -4.06
N LEU A 32 -4.13 -2.93 -3.35
CA LEU A 32 -4.43 -3.40 -2.00
C LEU A 32 -3.69 -2.52 -1.00
N VAL A 33 -4.37 -1.98 -0.01
CA VAL A 33 -3.77 -1.10 1.00
C VAL A 33 -3.91 -1.68 2.38
N ILE A 34 -2.76 -1.89 3.03
CA ILE A 34 -2.65 -2.33 4.41
C ILE A 34 -2.27 -1.12 5.25
N ALA A 35 -3.11 -0.75 6.21
CA ALA A 35 -2.77 0.32 7.16
C ALA A 35 -2.75 -0.20 8.60
N ASP A 36 -1.74 0.22 9.37
CA ASP A 36 -1.76 0.05 10.83
C ASP A 36 -2.70 1.06 11.51
N GLY A 37 -3.10 0.76 12.74
CA GLY A 37 -3.91 1.64 13.57
C GLY A 37 -3.08 2.61 14.42
N PRO A 38 -3.69 3.71 14.91
CA PRO A 38 -3.00 4.70 15.75
C PRO A 38 -2.51 4.09 17.07
N ARG A 39 -1.35 4.54 17.57
CA ARG A 39 -0.85 4.10 18.88
C ARG A 39 -1.66 4.78 19.99
N PRO A 40 -2.11 4.04 21.02
CA PRO A 40 -3.02 4.57 22.05
C PRO A 40 -2.43 5.74 22.87
N HIS A 41 -1.11 5.87 22.91
CA HIS A 41 -0.40 6.93 23.65
C HIS A 41 0.20 8.01 22.73
N ARG A 42 -0.28 8.10 21.48
CA ARG A 42 0.14 9.11 20.49
C ARG A 42 -1.10 9.79 19.90
N PRO A 43 -1.55 10.91 20.49
CA PRO A 43 -2.82 11.53 20.10
C PRO A 43 -2.83 12.04 18.66
N ASP A 44 -1.66 12.39 18.11
CA ASP A 44 -1.48 12.83 16.73
C ASP A 44 -1.57 11.69 15.70
N ASP A 45 -1.44 10.43 16.12
CA ASP A 45 -1.53 9.30 15.20
C ASP A 45 -2.93 9.17 14.60
N ALA A 46 -3.99 9.48 15.35
CA ALA A 46 -5.35 9.32 14.85
C ALA A 46 -5.59 10.20 13.61
N GLU A 47 -5.23 11.48 13.70
CA GLU A 47 -5.31 12.44 12.60
C GLU A 47 -4.38 12.05 11.45
N LYS A 48 -3.13 11.68 11.76
CA LYS A 48 -2.14 11.31 10.74
C LYS A 48 -2.49 10.02 9.99
N CYS A 49 -3.01 9.01 10.68
CA CYS A 49 -3.53 7.79 10.06
C CYS A 49 -4.73 8.11 9.17
N ALA A 50 -5.66 8.96 9.62
CA ALA A 50 -6.80 9.38 8.81
C ALA A 50 -6.33 10.11 7.54
N ALA A 51 -5.39 11.04 7.66
CA ALA A 51 -4.81 11.75 6.54
C ALA A 51 -4.09 10.81 5.55
N ALA A 52 -3.28 9.87 6.05
CA ALA A 52 -2.59 8.90 5.21
C ALA A 52 -3.56 7.96 4.47
N ARG A 53 -4.64 7.52 5.13
CA ARG A 53 -5.69 6.69 4.53
C ARG A 53 -6.48 7.46 3.46
N ALA A 54 -6.77 8.74 3.68
CA ALA A 54 -7.51 9.58 2.74
C ALA A 54 -6.77 9.82 1.42
N ILE A 55 -5.43 9.71 1.40
CA ILE A 55 -4.63 9.80 0.16
C ILE A 55 -5.10 8.74 -0.85
N ILE A 56 -5.46 7.55 -0.36
CA ILE A 56 -5.89 6.41 -1.18
C ILE A 56 -7.24 6.68 -1.86
N ASP A 57 -8.07 7.58 -1.32
CA ASP A 57 -9.36 7.93 -1.92
C ASP A 57 -9.21 8.79 -3.18
N ARG A 58 -7.99 9.23 -3.50
CA ARG A 58 -7.68 10.05 -4.69
C ARG A 58 -7.27 9.21 -5.90
N VAL A 59 -7.52 7.91 -5.85
CA VAL A 59 -7.37 7.03 -7.02
C VAL A 59 -8.34 7.51 -8.09
N ASP A 60 -7.79 7.98 -9.21
CA ASP A 60 -8.51 8.62 -10.30
C ASP A 60 -8.31 7.92 -11.65
N TRP A 61 -7.94 6.63 -11.61
CA TRP A 61 -7.85 5.73 -12.75
C TRP A 61 -8.70 4.47 -12.50
N ASP A 62 -8.92 3.67 -13.54
CA ASP A 62 -9.65 2.41 -13.42
C ASP A 62 -8.85 1.41 -12.57
N CYS A 63 -9.24 1.30 -11.29
CA CYS A 63 -8.51 0.58 -10.28
C CYS A 63 -9.46 0.00 -9.23
N GLN A 64 -9.37 -1.30 -9.00
CA GLN A 64 -10.01 -1.92 -7.85
C GLN A 64 -9.17 -1.66 -6.60
N VAL A 65 -9.68 -0.81 -5.71
CA VAL A 65 -9.02 -0.51 -4.43
C VAL A 65 -9.60 -1.36 -3.31
N LEU A 66 -8.75 -2.16 -2.66
CA LEU A 66 -9.09 -3.00 -1.52
C LEU A 66 -8.35 -2.49 -0.28
N LYS A 67 -9.04 -2.32 0.83
CA LYS A 67 -8.48 -1.68 2.04
C LYS A 67 -8.58 -2.61 3.23
N ASN A 68 -7.46 -2.80 3.92
CA ASN A 68 -7.38 -3.51 5.19
C ASN A 68 -6.71 -2.60 6.23
N PHE A 69 -7.53 -1.86 6.96
CA PHE A 69 -7.10 -0.87 7.95
C PHE A 69 -7.35 -1.42 9.35
N ALA A 70 -6.29 -1.47 10.17
CA ALA A 70 -6.44 -1.84 11.57
C ALA A 70 -6.98 -0.66 12.39
N ASP A 71 -7.82 -0.98 13.37
CA ASP A 71 -8.36 0.01 14.33
C ASP A 71 -7.33 0.37 15.41
N THR A 72 -6.44 -0.57 15.76
CA THR A 72 -5.42 -0.41 16.78
C THR A 72 -4.03 -0.67 16.21
N ASN A 73 -3.00 -0.08 16.82
CA ASN A 73 -1.63 -0.31 16.42
C ASN A 73 -1.19 -1.75 16.74
N MET A 74 -0.83 -2.51 15.71
CA MET A 74 -0.32 -3.89 15.81
C MET A 74 1.20 -3.95 15.66
N GLY A 75 1.84 -2.86 15.19
CA GLY A 75 3.27 -2.77 14.96
C GLY A 75 3.71 -3.43 13.66
N CYS A 76 4.90 -3.08 13.16
CA CYS A 76 5.36 -3.51 11.83
C CYS A 76 5.39 -5.03 11.64
N GLY A 77 5.86 -5.81 12.62
CA GLY A 77 5.95 -7.27 12.50
C GLY A 77 4.58 -7.93 12.28
N ILE A 78 3.64 -7.71 13.19
CA ILE A 78 2.31 -8.34 13.13
C ILE A 78 1.45 -7.69 12.05
N ARG A 79 1.50 -6.36 11.89
CA ARG A 79 0.66 -5.68 10.92
C ARG A 79 1.02 -6.04 9.48
N VAL A 80 2.31 -6.05 9.15
CA VAL A 80 2.76 -6.40 7.80
C VAL A 80 2.42 -7.86 7.49
N SER A 81 2.75 -8.81 8.38
CA SER A 81 2.47 -10.23 8.15
C SER A 81 0.97 -10.54 8.01
N SER A 82 0.13 -10.01 8.90
CA SER A 82 -1.34 -10.19 8.81
C SER A 82 -1.94 -9.51 7.58
N GLY A 83 -1.45 -8.34 7.21
CA GLY A 83 -1.88 -7.64 5.99
C GLY A 83 -1.48 -8.39 4.72
N LEU A 84 -0.25 -8.89 4.64
CA LEU A 84 0.21 -9.68 3.49
C LEU A 84 -0.55 -11.01 3.38
N THR A 85 -0.86 -11.66 4.51
CA THR A 85 -1.73 -12.86 4.52
C THR A 85 -3.08 -12.54 3.86
N TRP A 86 -3.75 -11.48 4.34
CA TRP A 86 -5.01 -11.03 3.75
C TRP A 86 -4.89 -10.69 2.25
N ALA A 87 -3.79 -10.04 1.84
CA ALA A 87 -3.61 -9.66 0.44
C ALA A 87 -3.43 -10.90 -0.45
N PHE A 88 -2.61 -11.88 -0.03
CA PHE A 88 -2.36 -13.09 -0.80
C PHE A 88 -3.50 -14.13 -0.75
N ASP A 89 -4.48 -13.97 0.16
CA ASP A 89 -5.77 -14.67 0.06
C ASP A 89 -6.62 -14.16 -1.12
N LEU A 90 -6.29 -12.98 -1.68
CA LEU A 90 -7.03 -12.31 -2.76
C LEU A 90 -6.30 -12.33 -4.10
N VAL A 91 -4.97 -12.38 -4.09
CA VAL A 91 -4.11 -12.36 -5.29
C VAL A 91 -2.98 -13.38 -5.18
N GLU A 92 -2.61 -14.00 -6.30
CA GLU A 92 -1.52 -14.99 -6.33
C GLU A 92 -0.13 -14.33 -6.30
N GLU A 93 -0.03 -13.09 -6.78
CA GLU A 93 1.21 -12.33 -6.87
C GLU A 93 0.94 -10.82 -6.74
N ALA A 94 1.96 -10.07 -6.29
CA ALA A 94 1.87 -8.62 -6.17
C ALA A 94 3.25 -7.96 -6.08
N ILE A 95 3.30 -6.67 -6.44
CA ILE A 95 4.41 -5.77 -6.10
C ILE A 95 4.13 -5.19 -4.71
N VAL A 96 5.02 -5.41 -3.74
CA VAL A 96 4.86 -4.92 -2.36
C VAL A 96 5.72 -3.67 -2.14
N LEU A 97 5.10 -2.59 -1.65
CA LEU A 97 5.74 -1.33 -1.33
C LEU A 97 5.35 -0.87 0.09
N GLU A 98 6.32 -0.37 0.85
CA GLU A 98 6.06 0.42 2.07
C GLU A 98 5.91 1.91 1.71
N ASP A 99 5.29 2.68 2.60
CA ASP A 99 5.04 4.11 2.39
C ASP A 99 6.32 4.91 2.15
N ASP A 100 7.46 4.51 2.71
CA ASP A 100 8.77 5.15 2.52
C ASP A 100 9.64 4.54 1.41
N CYS A 101 9.08 3.65 0.59
CA CYS A 101 9.72 3.15 -0.61
C CYS A 101 9.25 3.97 -1.82
N LEU A 102 10.10 4.85 -2.36
CA LEU A 102 9.79 5.63 -3.57
C LEU A 102 10.29 4.90 -4.83
N PRO A 103 9.43 4.15 -5.55
CA PRO A 103 9.87 3.43 -6.74
C PRO A 103 10.15 4.39 -7.90
N HIS A 104 11.25 4.15 -8.61
CA HIS A 104 11.47 4.77 -9.91
C HIS A 104 10.42 4.23 -10.92
N PRO A 105 9.94 5.00 -11.91
CA PRO A 105 8.91 4.52 -12.85
C PRO A 105 9.23 3.18 -13.52
N THR A 106 10.50 2.91 -13.83
CA THR A 106 10.95 1.64 -14.45
C THR A 106 10.88 0.43 -13.51
N PHE A 107 10.74 0.63 -12.20
CA PHE A 107 10.64 -0.44 -11.20
C PHE A 107 9.41 -1.33 -11.45
N PHE A 108 8.27 -0.71 -11.75
CA PHE A 108 7.02 -1.42 -11.97
C PHE A 108 7.10 -2.37 -13.17
N GLN A 109 7.64 -1.88 -14.29
CA GLN A 109 7.87 -2.71 -15.48
C GLN A 109 8.85 -3.85 -15.19
N PHE A 110 9.96 -3.56 -14.49
CA PHE A 110 10.92 -4.60 -14.10
C PHE A 110 10.26 -5.70 -13.27
N CYS A 111 9.45 -5.35 -12.26
CA CYS A 111 8.75 -6.32 -11.44
C CYS A 111 7.75 -7.16 -12.24
N GLU A 112 6.97 -6.54 -13.13
CA GLU A 112 6.01 -7.25 -13.99
C GLU A 112 6.73 -8.25 -14.91
N GLU A 113 7.85 -7.86 -15.53
CA GLU A 113 8.67 -8.76 -16.35
C GLU A 113 9.31 -9.91 -15.55
N MET A 114 9.76 -9.65 -14.32
CA MET A 114 10.34 -10.70 -13.47
C MET A 114 9.28 -11.67 -12.95
N LEU A 115 8.08 -11.19 -12.59
CA LEU A 115 6.98 -12.06 -12.21
C LEU A 115 6.61 -12.98 -13.38
N GLU A 116 6.34 -12.43 -14.57
CA GLU A 116 6.01 -13.24 -15.75
C GLU A 116 7.08 -14.31 -16.06
N ARG A 117 8.35 -14.00 -15.83
CA ARG A 117 9.46 -14.93 -16.09
C ARG A 117 9.58 -16.06 -15.07
N TYR A 118 9.25 -15.81 -13.80
CA TYR A 118 9.57 -16.71 -12.68
C TYR A 118 8.35 -17.30 -11.97
N ARG A 119 7.14 -17.06 -12.49
CA ARG A 119 5.91 -17.76 -12.07
C ARG A 119 5.97 -19.27 -12.31
#